data_AF-A0A1V2GZZ4-F1
#
_entry.id   AF-A0A1V2GZZ4-F1
#
_cell.length_a   1.000
_cell.length_b   1.000
_cell.length_c   1.000
_cell.angle_alpha   90.00
_cell.angle_beta   90.00
_cell.angle_gamma   90.00
#
_symmetry.space_group_name_H-M   'P 1'
#
loop_
_entity.id
_entity.type
_entity.pdbx_description
1 polymer ?
#
loop_
_entity_poly.entity_id
_entity_poly.type
_entity_poly.pdbx_seq_one_letter_code
_entity_poly.pdbx_strand_id
1 'polypeptide(L)'
;MPRSPAADLAPLIKLMQAGVPPNRAATELTRVLALWKAELKEDGEQFQDRLAGLAEQMLAGIEEMHEGIAEASDKGKPTLRRILATHEAVLQVVREAQGAG
;
A
#
# COMPACT_ATOMS: atom_id res chain seq x y z
N MET A 1 -0.20 -0.76 -25.27
CA MET A 1 -1.29 -0.44 -24.33
C MET A 1 -0.66 0.19 -23.09
N PRO A 2 -1.27 1.22 -22.48
CA PRO A 2 -0.84 1.70 -21.16
C PRO A 2 -0.94 0.56 -20.15
N ARG A 3 -0.01 0.48 -19.20
CA ARG A 3 -0.05 -0.58 -18.18
C ARG A 3 -1.20 -0.29 -17.23
N SER A 4 -1.87 -1.35 -16.78
CA SER A 4 -2.98 -1.23 -15.83
C SER A 4 -2.42 -1.01 -14.42
N PRO A 5 -2.79 0.08 -13.71
CA PRO A 5 -2.38 0.30 -12.33
C PRO A 5 -2.75 -0.87 -11.41
N ALA A 6 -3.91 -1.50 -11.64
CA ALA A 6 -4.34 -2.67 -10.88
C ALA A 6 -3.43 -3.90 -11.11
N ALA A 7 -2.96 -4.10 -12.35
CA ALA A 7 -2.03 -5.18 -12.66
C ALA A 7 -0.66 -4.97 -11.98
N ASP A 8 -0.23 -3.71 -11.89
CA ASP A 8 1.03 -3.35 -11.24
C ASP A 8 0.98 -3.56 -9.73
N LEU A 9 -0.17 -3.32 -9.11
CA LEU A 9 -0.40 -3.50 -7.67
C LEU A 9 -0.65 -4.97 -7.27
N ALA A 10 -0.99 -5.85 -8.22
CA ALA A 10 -1.33 -7.23 -7.90
C ALA A 10 -0.25 -7.99 -7.07
N PRO A 11 1.07 -7.83 -7.32
CA PRO A 11 2.10 -8.41 -6.46
C PRO A 11 2.11 -7.82 -5.05
N LEU A 12 1.94 -6.50 -4.92
CA LEU A 12 1.88 -5.82 -3.63
C LEU A 12 0.69 -6.32 -2.79
N ILE A 13 -0.48 -6.41 -3.39
CA ILE A 13 -1.71 -6.90 -2.74
C ILE A 13 -1.50 -8.31 -2.19
N LYS A 14 -0.86 -9.20 -2.97
CA LYS A 14 -0.54 -10.57 -2.51
C LYS A 14 0.39 -10.57 -1.30
N LEU A 15 1.39 -9.68 -1.27
CA LEU A 15 2.31 -9.56 -0.14
C LEU A 15 1.58 -9.08 1.12
N MET A 16 0.70 -8.10 0.98
CA MET A 16 -0.09 -7.56 2.09
C MET A 16 -1.04 -8.62 2.68
N GLN A 17 -1.74 -9.37 1.83
CA GLN A 17 -2.62 -10.46 2.25
C GLN A 17 -1.86 -11.62 2.93
N ALA A 18 -0.62 -11.87 2.52
CA ALA A 18 0.21 -12.91 3.12
C ALA A 18 0.83 -12.52 4.48
N GLY A 19 0.66 -11.26 4.93
CA GLY A 19 1.25 -10.79 6.19
C GLY A 19 2.78 -10.84 6.21
N VAL A 20 3.41 -10.60 5.05
CA VAL A 20 4.87 -10.55 4.94
C VAL A 20 5.45 -9.41 5.79
N PRO A 21 6.76 -9.44 6.11
CA PRO A 21 7.39 -8.33 6.82
C PRO A 21 7.19 -6.97 6.11
N PRO A 22 6.95 -5.86 6.85
CA PRO A 22 6.62 -4.56 6.28
C PRO A 22 7.61 -4.07 5.20
N ASN A 23 8.92 -4.26 5.44
CA ASN A 23 9.97 -3.86 4.50
C ASN A 23 9.80 -4.48 3.10
N ARG A 24 9.27 -5.71 3.02
CA ARG A 24 9.09 -6.39 1.74
C ARG A 24 7.95 -5.75 0.92
N ALA A 25 6.85 -5.38 1.58
CA ALA A 25 5.75 -4.68 0.93
C ALA A 25 6.14 -3.24 0.54
N ALA A 26 6.85 -2.52 1.42
CA ALA A 26 7.38 -1.19 1.14
C ALA A 26 8.34 -1.17 -0.06
N THR A 27 9.21 -2.18 -0.17
CA THR A 27 10.12 -2.34 -1.31
C THR A 27 9.34 -2.58 -2.61
N GLU A 28 8.30 -3.42 -2.56
CA GLU A 28 7.46 -3.70 -3.72
C GLU A 28 6.67 -2.45 -4.16
N LEU A 29 6.13 -1.67 -3.22
CA LEU A 29 5.49 -0.41 -3.55
C LEU A 29 6.49 0.56 -4.19
N THR A 30 7.71 0.69 -3.65
CA THR A 30 8.75 1.54 -4.24
C THR A 30 9.03 1.17 -5.70
N ARG A 31 9.07 -0.13 -6.00
CA ARG A 31 9.21 -0.64 -7.38
C ARG A 31 8.04 -0.21 -8.27
N VAL A 32 6.80 -0.33 -7.79
CA VAL A 32 5.59 0.10 -8.51
C VAL A 32 5.61 1.61 -8.77
N LEU A 33 5.97 2.41 -7.77
CA LEU A 33 6.06 3.86 -7.91
C LEU A 33 7.09 4.27 -8.98
N ALA A 34 8.25 3.61 -9.01
CA ALA A 34 9.25 3.84 -10.06
C ALA A 34 8.70 3.53 -11.46
N LEU A 35 7.92 2.45 -11.60
CA LEU A 35 7.26 2.10 -12.86
C LEU A 35 6.22 3.15 -13.29
N TRP A 36 5.39 3.61 -12.36
CA TRP A 36 4.40 4.66 -12.64
C TRP A 36 5.06 5.99 -13.00
N LYS A 37 6.10 6.42 -12.28
CA LYS A 37 6.85 7.64 -12.62
C LYS A 37 7.46 7.56 -14.02
N ALA A 38 8.04 6.42 -14.38
CA ALA A 38 8.62 6.22 -15.71
C ALA A 38 7.56 6.18 -16.82
N GLU A 39 6.41 5.53 -16.58
CA GLU A 39 5.31 5.45 -17.55
C GLU A 39 4.64 6.80 -17.79
N LEU A 40 4.42 7.56 -16.72
CA LEU A 40 3.73 8.84 -16.76
C LEU A 40 4.63 9.99 -17.23
N LYS A 41 5.93 9.76 -17.46
CA LYS A 41 6.88 10.76 -17.96
C LYS A 41 6.81 12.10 -17.21
N GLU A 42 6.68 12.04 -15.88
CA GLU A 42 6.51 13.22 -15.01
C GLU A 42 5.16 13.95 -15.13
N ASP A 43 4.11 13.33 -15.69
CA ASP A 43 2.72 13.77 -15.47
C ASP A 43 2.39 13.62 -13.98
N GLY A 44 2.71 14.69 -13.24
CA GLY A 44 2.61 14.78 -11.79
C GLY A 44 1.16 14.71 -11.33
N GLU A 45 0.21 15.24 -12.10
CA GLU A 45 -1.21 15.20 -11.76
C GLU A 45 -1.73 13.76 -11.79
N GLN A 46 -1.51 13.04 -12.90
CA GLN A 46 -1.91 11.63 -12.98
C GLN A 46 -1.18 10.75 -11.95
N PHE A 47 0.07 11.07 -11.64
CA PHE A 47 0.80 10.34 -10.61
C PHE A 47 0.22 10.60 -9.22
N GLN A 48 -0.10 11.86 -8.88
CA GLN A 48 -0.72 12.22 -7.61
C GLN A 48 -2.13 11.65 -7.47
N ASP A 49 -2.93 11.62 -8.55
CA ASP A 49 -4.26 10.98 -8.54
C ASP A 49 -4.17 9.49 -8.21
N ARG A 50 -3.20 8.77 -8.81
CA ARG A 50 -2.95 7.35 -8.49
C ARG A 50 -2.51 7.17 -7.03
N LEU A 51 -1.67 8.07 -6.51
CA LEU A 51 -1.23 8.03 -5.11
C LEU A 51 -2.39 8.31 -4.16
N ALA A 52 -3.25 9.28 -4.47
CA ALA A 52 -4.43 9.63 -3.67
C ALA A 52 -5.39 8.44 -3.56
N GLY A 53 -5.75 7.82 -4.70
CA GLY A 53 -6.60 6.62 -4.69
C GLY A 53 -6.00 5.45 -3.91
N LEU A 54 -4.67 5.26 -3.98
CA LEU A 54 -3.99 4.23 -3.18
C LEU A 54 -4.00 4.58 -1.68
N ALA A 55 -3.76 5.84 -1.32
CA ALA A 55 -3.79 6.29 0.07
C ALA A 55 -5.17 6.07 0.72
N GLU A 56 -6.25 6.40 0.00
CA GLU A 56 -7.63 6.17 0.45
C GLU A 56 -7.90 4.68 0.70
N GLN A 57 -7.49 3.81 -0.22
CA GLN A 57 -7.64 2.36 -0.05
C GLN A 57 -6.85 1.84 1.16
N MET A 58 -5.63 2.34 1.38
CA MET A 58 -4.83 1.94 2.54
C MET A 58 -5.45 2.41 3.85
N LEU A 59 -5.96 3.64 3.90
CA LEU A 59 -6.63 4.19 5.09
C LEU A 59 -7.86 3.35 5.45
N ALA A 60 -8.75 3.08 4.49
CA ALA A 60 -9.92 2.25 4.71
C ALA A 60 -9.55 0.86 5.24
N GLY A 61 -8.57 0.19 4.62
CA GLY A 61 -8.12 -1.12 5.08
C GLY A 61 -7.52 -1.10 6.50
N ILE A 62 -6.77 -0.04 6.84
CA ILE A 62 -6.19 0.15 8.18
C ILE A 62 -7.29 0.35 9.24
N GLU A 63 -8.33 1.12 8.93
CA GLU A 63 -9.49 1.31 9.80
C GLU A 63 -10.19 -0.03 10.08
N GLU A 64 -10.52 -0.79 9.03
CA GLU A 64 -11.13 -2.13 9.15
C GLU A 64 -10.25 -3.09 9.99
N MET A 65 -8.92 -3.03 9.85
CA MET A 65 -8.02 -3.85 10.65
C MET A 65 -7.96 -3.45 12.11
N HIS A 66 -8.05 -2.15 12.43
CA HIS A 66 -8.13 -1.71 13.82
C HIS A 66 -9.40 -2.23 14.50
N GLU A 67 -10.54 -2.17 13.82
CA GLU A 67 -11.80 -2.76 14.28
C GLU A 67 -11.65 -4.28 14.48
N GLY A 68 -11.12 -4.98 13.48
CA GLY A 68 -10.88 -6.42 13.57
C GLY A 68 -9.92 -6.83 14.70
N ILE A 69 -8.92 -6.01 15.02
CA ILE A 69 -8.01 -6.23 16.16
C ILE A 69 -8.73 -6.04 17.50
N ALA A 70 -9.62 -5.05 17.59
CA ALA A 70 -10.40 -4.78 18.80
C ALA A 70 -11.33 -5.95 19.14
N GLU A 71 -11.92 -6.58 18.12
CA GLU A 71 -12.85 -7.70 18.25
C GLU A 71 -12.17 -9.08 18.32
N ALA A 72 -10.92 -9.19 17.89
CA ALA A 72 -10.20 -10.46 17.86
C ALA A 72 -9.88 -11.02 19.26
N SER A 73 -9.84 -12.35 19.36
CA SER A 73 -9.26 -13.02 20.54
C SER A 73 -7.76 -12.72 20.68
N ASP A 74 -7.21 -12.83 21.89
CA ASP A 74 -5.78 -12.58 22.15
C ASP A 74 -4.84 -13.46 21.33
N LYS A 75 -5.30 -14.64 20.89
CA LYS A 75 -4.53 -15.53 20.00
C LYS A 75 -4.46 -15.02 18.56
N GLY A 76 -5.47 -14.26 18.10
CA GLY A 76 -5.55 -13.71 16.74
C GLY A 76 -4.89 -12.33 16.58
N LYS A 77 -4.85 -11.53 17.65
CA LYS A 77 -4.28 -10.17 17.65
C LYS A 77 -2.85 -10.06 17.09
N PRO A 78 -1.90 -10.97 17.39
CA PRO A 78 -0.53 -10.85 16.88
C PRO A 78 -0.43 -10.92 15.35
N THR A 79 -1.24 -11.77 14.72
CA THR A 79 -1.27 -11.89 13.25
C THR A 79 -1.87 -10.64 12.62
N LEU A 80 -3.00 -10.16 13.15
CA LEU A 80 -3.66 -8.96 12.65
C LEU A 80 -2.77 -7.72 12.80
N ARG A 81 -2.08 -7.57 13.93
CA ARG A 81 -1.10 -6.48 14.14
C ARG A 81 0.05 -6.51 13.13
N ARG A 82 0.49 -7.70 12.71
CA ARG A 82 1.52 -7.83 11.69
C ARG A 82 1.02 -7.38 10.32
N ILE A 83 -0.20 -7.78 9.96
CA ILE A 83 -0.82 -7.38 8.69
C ILE A 83 -1.05 -5.86 8.69
N LEU A 84 -1.52 -5.30 9.80
CA LEU A 84 -1.68 -3.85 10.00
C LEU A 84 -0.36 -3.11 9.78
N ALA A 85 0.72 -3.54 10.44
CA ALA A 85 2.05 -2.92 10.28
C ALA A 85 2.53 -2.93 8.83
N THR A 86 2.17 -3.96 8.06
CA THR A 86 2.49 -4.03 6.63
C THR A 86 1.70 -3.00 5.81
N HIS A 87 0.43 -2.77 6.12
CA HIS A 87 -0.37 -1.74 5.45
C HIS A 87 0.09 -0.33 5.83
N GLU A 88 0.42 -0.10 7.10
CA GLU A 88 0.97 1.19 7.57
C GLU A 88 2.28 1.54 6.86
N ALA A 89 3.18 0.55 6.68
CA ALA A 89 4.42 0.76 5.95
C ALA A 89 4.19 1.09 4.47
N VAL A 90 3.20 0.47 3.83
CA VAL A 90 2.81 0.80 2.46
C VAL A 90 2.25 2.22 2.40
N LEU A 91 1.31 2.58 3.29
CA LEU A 91 0.77 3.95 3.35
C LEU A 91 1.85 5.01 3.59
N GLN A 92 2.84 4.70 4.44
CA GLN A 92 3.96 5.60 4.69
C GLN A 92 4.74 5.91 3.40
N VAL A 93 5.06 4.89 2.60
CA VAL A 93 5.75 5.08 1.29
C VAL A 93 4.87 5.87 0.31
N VAL A 94 3.54 5.68 0.32
CA VAL A 94 2.62 6.50 -0.49
C VAL A 94 2.71 7.97 -0.09
N ARG A 95 2.64 8.27 1.21
CA ARG A 95 2.70 9.64 1.74
C ARG A 95 4.03 10.31 1.42
N GLU A 96 5.14 9.58 1.54
CA GLU A 96 6.47 10.06 1.14
C GLU A 96 6.51 10.40 -0.35
N ALA A 97 5.88 9.59 -1.20
CA ALA A 97 5.81 9.85 -2.63
C ALA A 97 4.90 11.05 -2.97
N GLN A 98 3.84 11.30 -2.20
CA GLN A 98 2.96 12.45 -2.36
C GLN A 98 3.65 13.77 -1.99
N GLY A 99 4.42 13.77 -0.90
CA GLY A 99 5.15 14.95 -0.39
C GLY A 99 6.47 15.26 -1.09
N ALA A 100 6.95 14.37 -1.98
CA ALA A 100 8.16 14.58 -2.78
C ALA A 100 7.89 15.35 -4.11
N GLY A 101 6.74 16.03 -4.21
CA GLY A 101 6.30 16.82 -5.37
C GLY A 101 6.77 18.27 -5.33
#